data_AF-A0A1S9BV26-F1
#
_entry.id   AF-A0A1S9BV26-F1
#
_cell.length_a   1.000
_cell.length_b   1.000
_cell.length_c   1.000
_cell.angle_alpha   90.00
_cell.angle_beta   90.00
_cell.angle_gamma   90.00
#
_symmetry.space_group_name_H-M   'P 1'
#
loop_
_entity.id
_entity.type
_entity.pdbx_description
1 polymer ?
#
loop_
_entity_poly.entity_id
_entity_poly.type
_entity_poly.pdbx_seq_one_letter_code
_entity_poly.pdbx_strand_id
1 'polypeptide(L)'
;MAEVRLINSLKGVLYYLDTPILDFEIKDRDLIKAEDLSEKKLYPYELARLGVTYGSINQFFRRRTMREGCMFYHEHLRALGMENMDFDLYIKKNNGNNHLDNYWVKFEDYGAKCFRDIADM
;
A
#
# COMPACT_ATOMS: atom_id res chain seq x y z
N MET A 1 -12.95 17.57 -12.88
CA MET A 1 -12.56 16.14 -12.82
C MET A 1 -11.75 15.94 -11.57
N ALA A 2 -12.05 14.94 -10.74
CA ALA A 2 -11.24 14.65 -9.56
C ALA A 2 -9.83 14.22 -10.03
N GLU A 3 -8.80 14.85 -9.49
CA GLU A 3 -7.43 14.51 -9.79
C GLU A 3 -7.15 13.06 -9.39
N VAL A 4 -6.48 12.30 -10.26
CA VAL A 4 -6.13 10.91 -9.98
C VAL A 4 -5.09 10.90 -8.87
N ARG A 5 -5.46 10.41 -7.68
CA ARG A 5 -4.54 10.25 -6.55
C ARG A 5 -3.53 9.14 -6.85
N LEU A 6 -2.25 9.48 -6.86
CA LEU A 6 -1.14 8.59 -7.18
C LEU A 6 -0.01 8.73 -6.17
N ILE A 7 0.73 7.64 -5.97
CA ILE A 7 1.89 7.57 -5.08
C ILE A 7 3.05 8.33 -5.70
N ASN A 8 3.54 9.39 -5.06
CA ASN A 8 4.68 10.15 -5.58
C ASN A 8 6.01 9.55 -5.12
N SER A 9 6.16 9.22 -3.84
CA SER A 9 7.39 8.64 -3.30
C SER A 9 7.14 7.73 -2.10
N LEU A 10 7.58 6.49 -2.20
CA LEU A 10 7.32 5.45 -1.20
C LEU A 10 8.32 4.29 -1.31
N LYS A 11 9.01 3.96 -0.23
CA LYS A 11 9.90 2.80 -0.15
C LYS A 11 9.40 1.86 0.93
N GLY A 12 9.35 0.57 0.64
CA GLY A 12 8.95 -0.43 1.63
C GLY A 12 8.99 -1.84 1.08
N VAL A 13 8.61 -2.78 1.93
CA VAL A 13 8.48 -4.19 1.56
C VAL A 13 7.03 -4.58 1.70
N LEU A 14 6.44 -5.11 0.63
CA LEU A 14 5.11 -5.73 0.65
C LEU A 14 5.22 -7.10 1.31
N TYR A 15 4.33 -7.38 2.25
CA TYR A 15 4.21 -8.62 3.00
C TYR A 15 2.83 -9.24 2.79
N TYR A 16 2.77 -10.56 2.91
CA TYR A 16 1.54 -11.32 3.15
C TYR A 16 1.67 -12.02 4.49
N LEU A 17 0.81 -11.65 5.45
CA LEU A 17 1.04 -11.97 6.86
C LEU A 17 2.49 -11.58 7.22
N ASP A 18 3.29 -12.45 7.82
CA ASP A 18 4.69 -12.13 8.15
C ASP A 18 5.71 -12.56 7.06
N THR A 19 5.24 -12.93 5.86
CA THR A 19 6.11 -13.34 4.75
C THR A 19 6.40 -12.16 3.80
N PRO A 20 7.68 -11.80 3.56
CA PRO A 20 8.02 -10.75 2.60
C PRO A 20 7.80 -11.22 1.15
N ILE A 21 7.30 -10.32 0.30
CA ILE A 21 6.94 -10.63 -1.09
C ILE A 21 7.72 -9.79 -2.08
N LEU A 22 7.72 -8.47 -1.90
CA LEU A 22 8.26 -7.53 -2.88
C LEU A 22 8.92 -6.37 -2.14
N ASP A 23 10.21 -6.18 -2.36
CA ASP A 23 10.93 -4.95 -1.98
C ASP A 23 10.78 -3.94 -3.12
N PHE A 24 10.24 -2.75 -2.84
CA PHE A 24 9.96 -1.75 -3.85
C PHE A 24 10.37 -0.34 -3.44
N GLU A 25 10.68 0.47 -4.47
CA GLU A 25 10.98 1.89 -4.32
C GLU A 25 10.30 2.75 -5.40
N ILE A 26 9.41 3.59 -4.88
CA ILE A 26 8.75 4.80 -5.34
C ILE A 26 9.59 6.08 -5.38
N LYS A 27 10.02 6.62 -6.52
CA LYS A 27 10.66 7.95 -6.54
C LYS A 27 10.13 8.82 -7.66
N ASP A 28 9.64 10.01 -7.33
CA ASP A 28 9.13 10.99 -8.29
C ASP A 28 8.12 10.42 -9.31
N ARG A 29 7.23 9.53 -8.84
CA ARG A 29 6.22 8.77 -9.64
C ARG A 29 6.78 7.70 -10.55
N ASP A 30 8.06 7.37 -10.43
CA ASP A 30 8.70 6.27 -11.13
C ASP A 30 8.98 5.10 -10.19
N LEU A 31 8.70 3.89 -10.69
CA LEU A 31 9.10 2.66 -10.01
C LEU A 31 10.57 2.38 -10.34
N ILE A 32 11.46 2.72 -9.40
CA ILE A 32 12.91 2.59 -9.60
C ILE A 32 13.46 1.26 -9.06
N LYS A 33 12.70 0.56 -8.19
CA LYS A 33 13.06 -0.76 -7.67
C LYS A 33 11.83 -1.63 -7.47
N ALA A 34 11.94 -2.90 -7.84
CA ALA A 34 10.95 -3.94 -7.58
C ALA A 34 11.63 -5.32 -7.60
N GLU A 35 11.94 -5.87 -6.42
CA GLU A 35 12.62 -7.15 -6.25
C GLU A 35 11.70 -8.19 -5.62
N ASP A 36 11.60 -9.36 -6.26
CA ASP A 36 10.79 -10.48 -5.80
C ASP A 36 11.49 -11.29 -4.72
N LEU A 37 10.90 -11.29 -3.53
CA LEU A 37 11.37 -12.00 -2.35
C LEU A 37 10.64 -13.33 -2.13
N SER A 38 9.59 -13.62 -2.90
CA SER A 38 8.74 -14.82 -2.74
C SER A 38 8.78 -15.79 -3.91
N GLU A 39 9.62 -15.53 -4.92
CA GLU A 39 9.71 -16.30 -6.17
C GLU A 39 8.34 -16.44 -6.86
N LYS A 40 7.57 -15.35 -6.92
CA LYS A 40 6.21 -15.29 -7.48
C LYS A 40 5.16 -16.17 -6.80
N LYS A 41 5.45 -16.80 -5.66
CA LYS A 41 4.52 -17.72 -4.98
C LYS A 41 3.36 -17.00 -4.31
N LEU A 42 3.63 -15.84 -3.72
CA LEU A 42 2.66 -15.07 -2.93
C LEU A 42 2.38 -13.69 -3.53
N TYR A 43 2.70 -13.52 -4.82
CA TYR A 43 2.47 -12.25 -5.50
C TYR A 43 0.97 -11.98 -5.65
N PRO A 44 0.50 -10.74 -5.36
CA PRO A 44 -0.84 -10.32 -5.73
C PRO A 44 -1.10 -10.56 -7.22
N TYR A 45 -2.23 -11.20 -7.53
CA TYR A 45 -2.58 -11.59 -8.90
C TYR A 45 -2.51 -10.42 -9.90
N GLU A 46 -2.92 -9.21 -9.49
CA GLU A 46 -2.87 -8.04 -10.37
C GLU A 46 -1.44 -7.59 -10.69
N LEU A 47 -0.52 -7.65 -9.71
CA LEU A 47 0.90 -7.35 -9.95
C LEU A 47 1.54 -8.41 -10.84
N ALA A 48 1.19 -9.69 -10.64
CA ALA A 48 1.70 -10.77 -11.48
C ALA A 48 1.20 -10.65 -12.94
N ARG A 49 -0.09 -10.38 -13.14
CA ARG A 49 -0.72 -10.33 -14.47
C ARG A 49 -0.25 -9.15 -15.31
N LEU A 50 -0.05 -7.98 -14.69
CA LEU A 50 0.31 -6.74 -15.38
C LEU A 50 1.84 -6.54 -15.47
N GLY A 51 2.61 -7.45 -14.87
CA GLY A 51 3.99 -7.16 -14.50
C GLY A 51 4.06 -6.13 -13.36
N VAL A 52 5.22 -6.06 -12.71
CA VAL A 52 5.45 -5.08 -11.65
C VAL A 52 5.79 -3.74 -12.29
N THR A 53 4.75 -2.94 -12.54
CA THR A 53 4.88 -1.58 -13.04
C THR A 53 4.40 -0.59 -11.98
N TYR A 54 4.82 0.68 -12.11
CA TYR A 54 4.30 1.78 -11.28
C TYR A 54 2.77 1.85 -11.29
N GLY A 55 2.15 1.65 -12.46
CA GLY A 55 0.69 1.62 -12.61
C GLY A 55 0.05 0.46 -11.86
N SER A 56 0.67 -0.73 -11.91
CA SER A 56 0.22 -1.92 -11.18
C SER A 56 0.24 -1.69 -9.66
N ILE A 57 1.31 -1.10 -9.13
CA ILE A 57 1.45 -0.80 -7.70
C ILE A 57 0.41 0.25 -7.25
N ASN A 58 0.24 1.33 -8.02
CA ASN A 58 -0.79 2.32 -7.71
C ASN A 58 -2.19 1.72 -7.72
N GLN A 59 -2.50 0.89 -8.71
CA GLN A 59 -3.81 0.24 -8.79
C GLN A 59 -4.02 -0.73 -7.62
N PHE A 60 -2.99 -1.47 -7.23
CA PHE A 60 -3.00 -2.36 -6.07
C PHE A 60 -3.40 -1.59 -4.80
N PHE A 61 -2.70 -0.51 -4.47
CA PHE A 61 -2.99 0.28 -3.28
C PHE A 61 -4.32 1.02 -3.38
N ARG A 62 -4.62 1.66 -4.52
CA ARG A 62 -5.87 2.43 -4.68
C ARG A 62 -7.12 1.57 -4.46
N ARG A 63 -7.19 0.39 -5.07
CA ARG A 63 -8.37 -0.49 -4.97
C ARG A 63 -8.60 -1.01 -3.55
N ARG A 64 -7.53 -1.16 -2.78
CA ARG A 64 -7.53 -1.87 -1.50
C ARG A 64 -7.59 -0.93 -0.29
N THR A 65 -7.03 0.26 -0.43
CA THR A 65 -7.04 1.28 0.63
C THR A 65 -8.14 2.33 0.43
N MET A 66 -8.66 2.51 -0.79
CA MET A 66 -9.77 3.42 -1.06
C MET A 66 -10.93 2.72 -1.75
N ARG A 67 -11.92 2.26 -0.98
CA ARG A 67 -13.24 1.99 -1.56
C ARG A 67 -13.93 3.32 -1.89
N GLU A 68 -14.13 3.58 -3.18
CA GLU A 68 -15.10 4.56 -3.63
C GLU A 68 -16.45 4.27 -2.96
N GLY A 69 -17.00 5.24 -2.22
CA GLY A 69 -18.28 5.09 -1.51
C GLY A 69 -18.20 4.88 0.01
N CYS A 70 -17.03 5.00 0.64
CA CYS A 70 -16.98 5.05 2.11
C CYS A 70 -17.68 6.33 2.60
N MET A 71 -18.92 6.20 3.07
CA MET A 71 -19.71 7.32 3.63
C MET A 71 -18.97 8.07 4.74
N PHE A 72 -18.03 7.39 5.42
CA PHE A 72 -17.27 7.91 6.56
C PHE A 72 -15.81 8.22 6.22
N TYR A 73 -15.48 8.42 4.94
CA TYR A 73 -14.12 8.69 4.53
C TYR A 73 -13.45 9.85 5.31
N HIS A 74 -14.20 10.91 5.62
CA HIS A 74 -13.69 12.02 6.41
C HIS A 74 -13.45 11.64 7.88
N GLU A 75 -14.31 10.81 8.46
CA GLU A 75 -14.13 10.32 9.84
C GLU A 75 -12.94 9.36 9.93
N HIS A 76 -12.74 8.52 8.90
CA HIS A 76 -11.59 7.63 8.80
C HIS A 76 -10.27 8.42 8.67
N LEU A 77 -10.22 9.42 7.78
CA LEU A 77 -9.07 10.32 7.70
C LEU A 77 -8.81 11.02 9.04
N ARG A 78 -9.87 11.51 9.71
CA ARG A 78 -9.76 12.14 11.03
C ARG A 78 -9.24 11.18 12.09
N ALA A 79 -9.69 9.92 12.11
CA ALA A 79 -9.21 8.89 13.03
C ALA A 79 -7.71 8.59 12.82
N LEU A 80 -7.24 8.67 11.57
CA LEU A 80 -5.82 8.60 11.24
C LEU A 80 -5.07 9.93 11.48
N GLY A 81 -5.73 10.96 12.03
CA GLY A 81 -5.13 12.28 12.25
C GLY A 81 -4.73 12.97 10.94
N MET A 82 -5.60 12.89 9.93
CA MET A 82 -5.46 13.54 8.63
C MET A 82 -6.66 14.46 8.38
N GLU A 83 -6.40 15.73 8.06
CA GLU A 83 -7.46 16.71 7.74
C GLU A 83 -7.90 16.61 6.29
N ASN A 84 -6.95 16.30 5.40
CA ASN A 84 -7.16 16.17 3.96
C ASN A 84 -6.50 14.89 3.45
N MET A 85 -6.90 14.44 2.27
CA MET A 85 -6.27 13.27 1.67
C MET A 85 -4.91 13.62 1.06
N ASP A 86 -3.87 13.09 1.67
CA ASP A 86 -2.57 12.85 1.04
C ASP A 86 -2.43 11.34 0.85
N PHE A 87 -2.35 10.89 -0.41
CA PHE A 87 -2.38 9.45 -0.70
C PHE A 87 -1.13 8.73 -0.19
N ASP A 88 0.05 9.33 -0.33
CA ASP A 88 1.32 8.75 0.13
C ASP A 88 1.30 8.62 1.66
N LEU A 89 0.88 9.67 2.34
CA LEU A 89 0.76 9.66 3.80
C LEU A 89 -0.31 8.67 4.26
N TYR A 90 -1.44 8.58 3.56
CA TYR A 90 -2.50 7.63 3.88
C TYR A 90 -2.03 6.18 3.81
N ILE A 91 -1.34 5.82 2.72
CA ILE A 91 -0.71 4.50 2.58
C ILE A 91 0.28 4.26 3.72
N LYS A 92 1.09 5.24 4.09
CA LYS A 92 2.02 5.11 5.23
C LYS A 92 1.29 4.86 6.55
N LYS A 93 0.32 5.71 6.90
CA LYS A 93 -0.45 5.62 8.15
C LYS A 93 -1.20 4.30 8.29
N ASN A 94 -1.69 3.76 7.18
CA ASN A 94 -2.43 2.50 7.16
C ASN A 94 -1.54 1.30 6.78
N ASN A 95 -0.21 1.43 6.77
CA ASN A 95 0.72 0.35 6.39
C ASN A 95 0.37 -0.30 5.04
N GLY A 96 -0.18 0.46 4.08
CA GLY A 96 -0.68 -0.04 2.80
C GLY A 96 -1.63 -1.23 2.93
N ASN A 97 -2.28 -1.36 4.08
CA ASN A 97 -2.91 -2.59 4.51
C ASN A 97 -4.19 -2.87 3.72
N ASN A 98 -4.36 -4.15 3.44
CA ASN A 98 -5.59 -4.73 2.97
C ASN A 98 -5.98 -5.90 3.87
N HIS A 99 -6.78 -5.62 4.90
CA HIS A 99 -7.25 -6.62 5.86
C HIS A 99 -8.00 -7.80 5.21
N LEU A 100 -8.56 -7.63 4.01
CA LEU A 100 -9.29 -8.70 3.32
C LEU A 100 -8.37 -9.75 2.70
N ASP A 101 -7.21 -9.32 2.19
CA ASP A 101 -6.29 -10.18 1.46
C ASP A 101 -4.97 -10.43 2.25
N ASN A 102 -4.89 -9.97 3.51
CA ASN A 102 -3.74 -10.10 4.41
C ASN A 102 -2.42 -9.49 3.91
N TYR A 103 -2.49 -8.55 2.96
CA TYR A 103 -1.32 -7.82 2.48
C TYR A 103 -1.11 -6.52 3.25
N TRP A 104 0.15 -6.21 3.54
CA TRP A 104 0.53 -4.94 4.15
C TRP A 104 1.95 -4.56 3.72
N VAL A 105 2.36 -3.34 4.02
CA VAL A 105 3.67 -2.80 3.70
C VAL A 105 4.38 -2.46 4.99
N LYS A 106 5.58 -3.02 5.13
CA LYS A 106 6.54 -2.60 6.14
C LYS A 106 7.39 -1.47 5.59
N PHE A 107 7.41 -0.34 6.29
CA PHE A 107 8.31 0.77 5.99
C PHE A 107 9.57 0.68 6.86
N GLU A 108 10.68 1.25 6.41
CA GLU A 108 11.94 1.22 7.17
C GLU A 108 11.83 2.00 8.49
N ASP A 109 11.25 3.20 8.45
CA ASP A 109 11.24 4.13 9.58
C ASP A 109 9.83 4.48 10.08
N TYR A 110 8.82 3.65 9.77
CA TYR A 110 7.42 3.98 10.06
C TYR A 110 6.53 2.76 10.32
N GLY A 111 5.62 2.91 11.28
CA GLY A 111 4.46 2.02 11.41
C GLY A 111 4.74 0.65 12.04
N ALA A 112 4.02 -0.34 11.55
CA ALA A 112 3.97 -1.70 12.09
C ALA A 112 5.23 -2.52 11.76
N LYS A 113 5.60 -3.45 12.64
CA LYS A 113 6.76 -4.33 12.46
C LYS A 113 6.38 -5.75 12.04
N CYS A 114 5.16 -6.17 12.37
CA CYS A 114 4.57 -7.46 12.02
C CYS A 114 3.08 -7.32 11.70
N PHE A 115 2.49 -8.36 11.13
CA PHE A 115 1.07 -8.33 10.77
C PHE A 115 0.15 -8.14 11.97
N ARG A 116 0.51 -8.68 13.14
CA ARG A 116 -0.28 -8.53 14.38
C ARG A 116 -0.45 -7.08 14.81
N ASP A 117 0.60 -6.26 14.64
CA ASP A 117 0.53 -4.83 14.96
C ASP A 117 -0.54 -4.10 14.14
N ILE A 118 -0.97 -4.69 13.01
CA ILE A 118 -1.95 -4.13 12.08
C ILE A 118 -3.32 -4.79 12.23
N ALA A 119 -3.35 -6.09 12.55
CA ALA A 119 -4.58 -6.85 12.72
C ALA A 119 -5.39 -6.42 13.96
N ASP A 120 -4.72 -5.87 14.96
CA ASP A 120 -5.32 -5.40 16.22
C ASP A 120 -5.65 -3.88 16.20
N MET A 121 -5.45 -3.18 15.06
CA MET A 121 -5.79 -1.77 14.84
C MET A 121 -7.15 -1.60 14.17
#